data_AF-A0AAW5FTL8-F1
#
_entry.id   AF-A0AAW5FTL8-F1
#
_cell.length_a   1.000
_cell.length_b   1.000
_cell.length_c   1.000
_cell.angle_alpha   90.00
_cell.angle_beta   90.00
_cell.angle_gamma   90.00
#
_symmetry.space_group_name_H-M   'P 1'
#
loop_
_entity.id
_entity.type
_entity.pdbx_description
1 polymer ?
#
loop_
_entity_poly.entity_id
_entity_poly.type
_entity_poly.pdbx_seq_one_letter_code
_entity_poly.pdbx_strand_id
1 'polypeptide(L)'
;MTTDEDPTAAISVGNAAAAAAIPVEDEASSLRGLGGYHGSIHPTSKVTIYYAIGVFSETRPSGSDNGIVAFDQPWKNIVATLYHELNEARTDPDVEDAIRAGSSPNAVKFLGWTSAQGEECGDFPITEAGANLSRVMKEVNLTIGTRTVPIQFQYSNAVAGPEGPIQAPHV
;
A
#
# COMPACT_ATOMS: atom_id res chain seq x y z
N MET A 1 -24.24 -15.80 -13.17
CA MET A 1 -23.39 -15.51 -14.35
C MET A 1 -23.23 -14.01 -14.41
N THR A 2 -22.17 -13.51 -13.78
CA THR A 2 -21.64 -12.17 -13.97
C THR A 2 -20.17 -12.41 -14.25
N THR A 3 -19.74 -11.99 -15.43
CA THR A 3 -18.38 -12.14 -15.92
C THR A 3 -17.43 -11.40 -14.99
N ASP A 4 -16.64 -12.15 -14.22
CA ASP A 4 -15.42 -11.69 -13.54
C ASP A 4 -14.44 -11.24 -14.61
N GLU A 5 -14.62 -10.02 -15.11
CA GLU A 5 -13.53 -9.34 -15.77
C GLU A 5 -12.50 -9.02 -14.69
N ASP A 6 -11.27 -9.46 -14.91
CA ASP A 6 -10.12 -9.14 -14.10
C ASP A 6 -10.10 -7.61 -13.83
N PRO A 7 -10.37 -7.16 -12.60
CA PRO A 7 -10.61 -5.75 -12.29
C PRO A 7 -9.39 -4.87 -12.53
N THR A 8 -8.22 -5.46 -12.80
CA THR A 8 -6.97 -4.76 -13.07
C THR A 8 -6.49 -4.91 -14.51
N ALA A 9 -7.22 -5.60 -15.40
CA ALA A 9 -6.87 -5.74 -16.82
C ALA A 9 -6.74 -4.40 -17.59
N ALA A 10 -7.28 -3.31 -17.03
CA ALA A 10 -7.17 -1.95 -17.56
C ALA A 10 -6.01 -1.11 -16.96
N ILE A 11 -5.20 -1.67 -16.06
CA ILE A 11 -3.99 -1.01 -15.53
C ILE A 11 -2.84 -1.29 -16.50
N SER A 12 -2.51 -0.29 -17.32
CA SER A 12 -1.37 -0.36 -18.24
C SER A 12 -0.06 -0.26 -17.46
N VAL A 13 0.57 -1.39 -17.17
CA VAL A 13 1.90 -1.44 -16.57
C VAL A 13 2.91 -0.79 -17.52
N GLY A 14 3.38 0.42 -17.19
CA GLY A 14 4.37 1.14 -17.96
C GLY A 14 5.72 0.40 -17.94
N ASN A 15 6.27 0.11 -19.12
CA ASN A 15 7.62 -0.46 -19.25
C ASN A 15 8.68 0.64 -19.04
N ALA A 16 9.14 0.80 -17.81
CA ALA A 16 10.44 1.40 -17.51
C ALA A 16 11.00 0.76 -16.23
N ALA A 17 12.09 -0.01 -16.37
CA ALA A 17 12.88 -0.45 -15.23
C ALA A 17 13.56 0.78 -14.63
N ALA A 18 12.92 1.40 -13.63
CA ALA A 18 13.53 2.42 -12.81
C ALA A 18 14.36 1.73 -11.70
N ALA A 19 15.50 2.32 -11.35
CA ALA A 19 16.25 1.89 -10.17
C ALA A 19 15.35 1.98 -8.93
N ALA A 20 15.50 1.06 -7.97
CA ALA A 20 14.74 1.06 -6.72
C ALA A 20 14.65 2.48 -6.15
N ALA A 21 13.46 3.07 -6.19
CA ALA A 21 13.24 4.43 -5.73
C ALA A 21 13.08 4.38 -4.22
N ILE A 22 14.12 4.77 -3.48
CA ILE A 22 13.97 5.00 -2.04
C ILE A 22 12.81 6.00 -1.87
N PRO A 23 11.77 5.67 -1.09
CA PRO A 23 10.71 6.63 -0.81
C PRO A 23 11.32 7.94 -0.29
N VAL A 24 10.85 9.05 -0.81
CA VAL A 24 11.26 10.36 -0.29
C VAL A 24 10.40 10.65 0.92
N GLU A 25 11.01 11.03 2.03
CA GLU A 25 10.27 11.54 3.19
C GLU A 25 9.52 12.81 2.78
N ASP A 26 8.23 12.68 2.48
CA ASP A 26 7.33 13.81 2.56
C ASP A 26 7.12 14.14 4.04
N GLU A 27 7.02 15.42 4.41
CA GLU A 27 6.73 15.79 5.80
C GLU A 27 5.50 15.01 6.27
N ALA A 28 5.72 14.03 7.16
CA ALA A 28 4.70 13.13 7.66
C ALA A 28 3.63 13.96 8.38
N SER A 29 2.58 14.27 7.64
CA SER A 29 1.48 15.10 8.07
C SER A 29 0.24 14.25 7.96
N SER A 30 -0.65 14.30 8.96
CA SER A 30 -2.01 13.78 8.79
C SER A 30 -2.82 14.56 7.74
N LEU A 31 -2.18 15.37 6.90
CA LEU A 31 -2.78 16.12 5.81
C LEU A 31 -2.12 15.77 4.46
N ARG A 32 -1.07 14.94 4.44
CA ARG A 32 -0.27 14.57 3.25
C ARG A 32 0.10 13.07 3.32
N GLY A 33 0.10 12.38 2.18
CA GLY A 33 0.34 10.93 2.11
C GLY A 33 -0.93 10.08 2.33
N LEU A 34 -0.75 8.76 2.41
CA LEU A 34 -1.84 7.76 2.48
C LEU A 34 -2.51 7.65 3.86
N GLY A 35 -2.15 8.54 4.79
CA GLY A 35 -2.77 8.62 6.10
C GLY A 35 -2.25 7.55 7.06
N GLY A 36 -1.12 6.94 6.73
CA GLY A 36 -0.39 6.10 7.64
C GLY A 36 1.12 6.25 7.44
N TYR A 37 1.84 5.54 8.29
CA TYR A 37 3.29 5.46 8.26
C TYR A 37 3.73 4.18 8.97
N HIS A 38 4.78 3.54 8.48
CA HIS A 38 5.41 2.43 9.15
C HIS A 38 6.93 2.60 9.14
N GLY A 39 7.60 1.86 10.01
CA GLY A 39 9.05 1.88 10.08
C GLY A 39 9.59 1.13 11.28
N SER A 40 10.87 1.40 11.55
CA SER A 40 11.60 0.76 12.63
C SER A 40 12.45 1.77 13.41
N ILE A 41 12.50 1.54 14.72
CA ILE A 41 13.44 2.22 15.61
C ILE A 41 14.39 1.20 16.24
N HIS A 42 15.62 1.65 16.49
CA HIS A 42 16.67 0.82 17.10
C HIS A 42 17.16 1.45 18.41
N PRO A 43 16.41 1.33 19.53
CA PRO A 43 16.83 1.91 20.81
C PRO A 43 18.20 1.43 21.29
N THR A 44 18.61 0.24 20.87
CA THR A 44 19.96 -0.31 21.06
C THR A 44 20.36 -1.14 19.83
N SER A 45 21.63 -1.50 19.70
CA SER A 45 22.12 -2.37 18.61
C SER A 45 21.57 -3.81 18.62
N LYS A 46 20.81 -4.20 19.64
CA LYS A 46 20.23 -5.55 19.78
C LYS A 46 18.71 -5.57 19.77
N VAL A 47 18.08 -4.40 19.73
CA VAL A 47 16.62 -4.27 19.86
C VAL A 47 16.14 -3.43 18.70
N THR A 48 15.27 -4.03 17.90
CA THR A 48 14.48 -3.34 16.87
C THR A 48 13.02 -3.38 17.28
N ILE A 49 12.34 -2.24 17.17
CA ILE A 49 10.90 -2.12 17.36
C ILE A 49 10.30 -1.67 16.03
N TYR A 50 9.45 -2.52 15.46
CA TYR A 50 8.67 -2.20 14.27
C TYR A 50 7.35 -1.56 14.68
N TYR A 51 6.94 -0.55 13.95
CA TYR A 51 5.69 0.14 14.20
C TYR A 51 4.97 0.47 12.90
N ALA A 52 3.65 0.59 13.00
CA ALA A 52 2.77 1.09 11.97
C ALA A 52 1.75 1.99 12.65
N ILE A 53 1.49 3.15 12.05
CA ILE A 53 0.60 4.18 12.54
C ILE A 53 -0.39 4.46 11.43
N GLY A 54 -1.68 4.48 11.76
CA GLY A 54 -2.73 4.98 10.86
C GLY A 54 -3.42 6.16 11.51
N VAL A 55 -3.67 7.22 10.73
CA VAL A 55 -4.54 8.33 11.10
C VAL A 55 -5.93 8.15 10.49
N PHE A 56 -6.90 8.89 11.03
CA PHE A 56 -8.28 8.81 10.58
C PHE A 56 -8.41 9.21 9.11
N SER A 57 -8.98 8.35 8.27
CA SER A 57 -9.08 8.61 6.83
C SER A 57 -10.50 9.04 6.44
N GLU A 58 -10.62 10.25 5.91
CA GLU A 58 -11.89 10.90 5.59
C GLU A 58 -11.74 12.02 4.56
N THR A 59 -12.82 12.33 3.85
CA THR A 59 -12.94 13.60 3.15
C THR A 59 -13.21 14.70 4.16
N ARG A 60 -12.29 15.66 4.27
CA ARG A 60 -12.40 16.79 5.21
C ARG A 60 -13.43 17.82 4.72
N PRO A 61 -13.92 18.72 5.59
CA PRO A 61 -14.86 19.79 5.19
C PRO A 61 -14.37 20.69 4.05
N SER A 62 -13.05 20.79 3.85
CA SER A 62 -12.42 21.50 2.73
C SER A 62 -12.56 20.79 1.38
N GLY A 63 -13.12 19.58 1.33
CA GLY A 63 -13.19 18.74 0.14
C GLY A 63 -11.88 18.01 -0.19
N SER A 64 -10.84 18.18 0.64
CA SER A 64 -9.57 17.45 0.53
C SER A 64 -9.62 16.18 1.35
N ASP A 65 -9.07 15.11 0.83
CA ASP A 65 -8.95 13.87 1.58
C ASP A 65 -7.85 13.94 2.64
N ASN A 66 -8.01 13.11 3.66
CA ASN A 66 -6.95 12.69 4.56
C ASN A 66 -6.86 11.17 4.46
N GLY A 67 -5.67 10.68 4.13
CA GLY A 67 -5.40 9.27 3.91
C GLY A 67 -6.14 8.61 2.76
N ILE A 68 -6.38 7.30 2.87
CA ILE A 68 -7.08 6.52 1.84
C ILE A 68 -8.60 6.67 2.02
N VAL A 69 -9.22 7.45 1.13
CA VAL A 69 -10.67 7.64 1.09
C VAL A 69 -11.23 6.93 -0.15
N ALA A 70 -11.51 5.64 -0.02
CA ALA A 70 -11.94 4.78 -1.12
C ALA A 70 -13.41 4.34 -1.04
N PHE A 71 -14.07 4.56 0.10
CA PHE A 71 -15.41 4.06 0.39
C PHE A 71 -16.31 5.18 0.94
N ASP A 72 -17.61 5.10 0.64
CA ASP A 72 -18.61 6.04 1.15
C ASP A 72 -18.87 5.91 2.67
N GLN A 73 -18.44 4.79 3.27
CA GLN A 73 -18.59 4.56 4.71
C GLN A 73 -17.27 4.92 5.43
N PRO A 74 -17.26 5.93 6.32
CA PRO A 74 -16.02 6.43 6.92
C PRO A 74 -15.18 5.37 7.63
N TRP A 75 -15.81 4.43 8.34
CA TRP A 75 -15.09 3.38 9.04
C TRP A 75 -14.29 2.46 8.10
N LYS A 76 -14.75 2.28 6.85
CA LYS A 76 -14.04 1.45 5.86
C LYS A 76 -12.76 2.13 5.38
N ASN A 77 -12.72 3.46 5.32
CA ASN A 77 -11.53 4.22 4.97
C ASN A 77 -10.45 4.11 6.05
N ILE A 78 -10.84 4.12 7.33
CA ILE A 78 -9.92 3.84 8.44
C ILE A 78 -9.32 2.44 8.30
N VAL A 79 -10.15 1.44 7.99
CA VAL A 79 -9.69 0.06 7.78
C VAL A 79 -8.80 -0.04 6.55
N ALA A 80 -9.07 0.70 5.48
CA ALA A 80 -8.26 0.72 4.27
C ALA A 80 -6.83 1.19 4.57
N THR A 81 -6.69 2.30 5.30
CA THR A 81 -5.39 2.82 5.73
C THR A 81 -4.66 1.85 6.66
N LEU A 82 -5.33 1.30 7.67
CA LEU A 82 -4.70 0.32 8.55
C LEU A 82 -4.31 -0.97 7.81
N TYR A 83 -5.08 -1.39 6.81
CA TYR A 83 -4.76 -2.53 5.98
C TYR A 83 -3.53 -2.25 5.12
N HIS A 84 -3.47 -1.07 4.48
CA HIS A 84 -2.32 -0.62 3.72
C HIS A 84 -1.04 -0.69 4.56
N GLU A 85 -1.00 0.01 5.69
CA GLU A 85 0.18 0.06 6.58
C GLU A 85 0.57 -1.31 7.15
N LEU A 86 -0.42 -2.17 7.44
CA LEU A 86 -0.13 -3.52 7.91
C LEU A 86 0.57 -4.36 6.83
N ASN A 87 0.26 -4.16 5.55
CA ASN A 87 0.98 -4.84 4.48
C ASN A 87 2.38 -4.27 4.35
N GLU A 88 2.52 -2.95 4.30
CA GLU A 88 3.83 -2.32 4.11
C GLU A 88 4.79 -2.60 5.27
N ALA A 89 4.33 -2.50 6.51
CA ALA A 89 5.14 -2.86 7.67
C ALA A 89 5.60 -4.33 7.69
N ARG A 90 4.98 -5.22 6.89
CA ARG A 90 5.42 -6.61 6.72
C ARG A 90 6.34 -6.80 5.51
N THR A 91 6.16 -6.01 4.46
CA THR A 91 6.92 -6.13 3.21
C THR A 91 8.18 -5.27 3.21
N ASP A 92 8.18 -4.11 3.85
CA ASP A 92 9.32 -3.20 3.96
C ASP A 92 9.47 -2.59 5.38
N PRO A 93 9.72 -3.42 6.42
CA PRO A 93 9.69 -2.97 7.82
C PRO A 93 10.76 -1.92 8.18
N ASP A 94 11.81 -1.79 7.38
CA ASP A 94 12.97 -0.91 7.64
C ASP A 94 13.03 0.26 6.63
N VAL A 95 11.93 0.60 5.96
CA VAL A 95 11.86 1.73 5.02
C VAL A 95 12.38 3.04 5.63
N GLU A 96 12.13 3.26 6.92
CA GLU A 96 12.61 4.45 7.64
C GLU A 96 14.15 4.53 7.69
N ASP A 97 14.85 3.39 7.74
CA ASP A 97 16.29 3.34 7.62
C ASP A 97 16.78 3.62 6.19
N ALA A 98 16.02 3.18 5.17
CA ALA A 98 16.28 3.52 3.78
C ALA A 98 16.18 5.03 3.56
N ILE A 99 15.09 5.64 4.06
CA ILE A 99 14.84 7.09 4.05
C ILE A 99 15.99 7.83 4.74
N ARG A 100 16.35 7.44 5.97
CA ARG A 100 17.45 8.05 6.73
C ARG A 100 18.80 7.95 6.01
N ALA A 101 19.04 6.83 5.32
CA ALA A 101 20.25 6.63 4.53
C ALA A 101 20.29 7.50 3.26
N GLY A 102 19.13 8.01 2.82
CA GLY A 102 18.99 8.93 1.69
C GLY A 102 19.61 8.39 0.41
N SER A 103 20.37 9.23 -0.30
CA SER A 103 21.02 8.85 -1.57
C SER A 103 22.25 7.93 -1.40
N SER A 104 22.49 7.38 -0.21
CA SER A 104 23.53 6.38 0.00
C SER A 104 23.25 5.14 -0.87
N PRO A 105 24.26 4.58 -1.57
CA PRO A 105 24.10 3.31 -2.27
C PRO A 105 23.67 2.15 -1.35
N ASN A 106 23.90 2.30 -0.04
CA ASN A 106 23.50 1.34 0.97
C ASN A 106 22.05 1.51 1.45
N ALA A 107 21.30 2.53 1.00
CA ALA A 107 19.90 2.73 1.39
C ALA A 107 19.01 1.58 0.92
N VAL A 108 19.26 1.08 -0.30
CA VAL A 108 18.50 0.00 -0.93
C VAL A 108 18.53 -1.31 -0.13
N LYS A 109 19.54 -1.52 0.72
CA LYS A 109 19.63 -2.74 1.55
C LYS A 109 18.57 -2.81 2.66
N PHE A 110 17.99 -1.65 2.99
CA PHE A 110 16.94 -1.53 3.99
C PHE A 110 15.55 -1.70 3.39
N LEU A 111 15.44 -1.55 2.07
CA LEU A 111 14.19 -1.85 1.36
C LEU A 111 13.96 -3.36 1.39
N GLY A 112 12.76 -3.75 1.81
CA GLY A 112 12.26 -5.10 1.78
C GLY A 112 11.78 -5.52 0.39
N TRP A 113 10.49 -5.85 0.27
CA TRP A 113 9.87 -6.25 -0.99
C TRP A 113 9.28 -5.04 -1.71
N THR A 114 9.83 -4.78 -2.89
CA THR A 114 9.39 -3.70 -3.79
C THR A 114 9.03 -4.26 -5.17
N SER A 115 8.24 -3.50 -5.92
CA SER A 115 7.93 -3.76 -7.33
C SER A 115 9.18 -3.66 -8.20
N ALA A 116 9.09 -4.10 -9.46
CA ALA A 116 10.17 -3.93 -10.44
C ALA A 116 10.52 -2.44 -10.71
N GLN A 117 9.61 -1.53 -10.39
CA GLN A 117 9.75 -0.08 -10.48
C GLN A 117 10.35 0.53 -9.20
N GLY A 118 10.55 -0.27 -8.15
CA GLY A 118 11.09 0.17 -6.88
C GLY A 118 10.07 0.75 -5.91
N GLU A 119 8.78 0.66 -6.22
CA GLU A 119 7.70 1.10 -5.33
C GLU A 119 7.37 0.00 -4.30
N GLU A 120 6.89 0.40 -3.13
CA GLU A 120 6.49 -0.55 -2.10
C GLU A 120 5.27 -1.39 -2.55
N CYS A 121 5.06 -2.55 -1.90
CA CYS A 121 4.10 -3.55 -2.38
C CYS A 121 2.63 -3.09 -2.28
N GLY A 122 2.34 -2.22 -1.33
CA GLY A 122 1.07 -1.54 -1.13
C GLY A 122 0.98 -0.18 -1.83
N ASP A 123 2.08 0.56 -1.99
CA ASP A 123 2.09 1.86 -2.69
C ASP A 123 1.87 1.72 -4.19
N PHE A 124 2.53 0.74 -4.83
CA PHE A 124 2.40 0.54 -6.27
C PHE A 124 0.92 0.45 -6.74
N PRO A 125 0.05 -0.37 -6.12
CA PRO A 125 -1.38 -0.36 -6.41
C PRO A 125 -2.07 0.99 -6.26
N ILE A 126 -1.70 1.80 -5.28
CA ILE A 126 -2.29 3.13 -5.06
C ILE A 126 -1.87 4.08 -6.18
N THR A 127 -0.59 4.08 -6.54
CA THR A 127 -0.08 4.85 -7.68
C THR A 127 -0.82 4.50 -8.97
N GLU A 128 -0.94 3.21 -9.29
CA GLU A 128 -1.61 2.71 -10.50
C GLU A 128 -3.12 2.98 -10.53
N ALA A 129 -3.77 3.02 -9.35
CA ALA A 129 -5.18 3.38 -9.25
C ALA A 129 -5.43 4.86 -9.55
N GLY A 130 -4.45 5.73 -9.30
CA GLY A 130 -4.55 7.17 -9.47
C GLY A 130 -5.72 7.75 -8.67
N ALA A 131 -6.49 8.66 -9.28
CA ALA A 131 -7.65 9.28 -8.63
C ALA A 131 -8.82 8.32 -8.36
N ASN A 132 -8.77 7.06 -8.83
CA ASN A 132 -9.85 6.09 -8.66
C ASN A 132 -9.41 4.91 -7.78
N LEU A 133 -9.34 5.16 -6.47
CA LEU A 133 -8.91 4.16 -5.47
C LEU A 133 -9.79 2.90 -5.46
N SER A 134 -11.05 2.98 -5.91
CA SER A 134 -11.95 1.81 -6.02
C SER A 134 -11.45 0.72 -6.98
N ARG A 135 -10.41 0.99 -7.77
CA ARG A 135 -9.75 -0.01 -8.63
C ARG A 135 -8.97 -1.04 -7.82
N VAL A 136 -8.39 -0.64 -6.69
CA VAL A 136 -7.50 -1.48 -5.87
C VAL A 136 -7.98 -1.63 -4.42
N MET A 137 -8.82 -0.71 -3.95
CA MET A 137 -9.56 -0.83 -2.69
C MET A 137 -10.91 -1.48 -2.98
N LYS A 138 -11.07 -2.73 -2.58
CA LYS A 138 -12.25 -3.56 -2.92
C LYS A 138 -12.90 -4.13 -1.69
N GLU A 139 -14.20 -4.36 -1.80
CA GLU A 139 -14.93 -5.20 -0.88
C GLU A 139 -14.96 -6.63 -1.40
N VAL A 140 -14.45 -7.57 -0.61
CA VAL A 140 -14.44 -8.99 -0.96
C VAL A 140 -15.28 -9.80 0.00
N ASN A 141 -15.92 -10.85 -0.51
CA ASN A 141 -16.76 -11.73 0.29
C ASN A 141 -15.92 -12.52 1.29
N LEU A 142 -16.41 -12.61 2.53
CA LEU A 142 -15.88 -13.59 3.47
C LEU A 142 -16.31 -14.99 3.04
N THR A 143 -15.46 -15.99 3.32
CA THR A 143 -15.73 -17.40 3.00
C THR A 143 -17.00 -17.94 3.65
N ILE A 144 -17.45 -17.31 4.75
CA ILE A 144 -18.66 -17.69 5.48
C ILE A 144 -19.59 -16.47 5.56
N GLY A 145 -20.81 -16.63 5.02
CA GLY A 145 -21.87 -15.63 5.07
C GLY A 145 -21.92 -14.73 3.83
N THR A 146 -22.71 -13.66 3.92
CA THR A 146 -22.93 -12.69 2.83
C THR A 146 -22.25 -11.35 3.10
N ARG A 147 -21.33 -11.30 4.06
CA ARG A 147 -20.65 -10.06 4.46
C ARG A 147 -19.38 -9.89 3.65
N THR A 148 -19.11 -8.64 3.32
CA THR A 148 -17.87 -8.22 2.68
C THR A 148 -16.92 -7.56 3.69
N VAL A 149 -15.64 -7.57 3.37
CA VAL A 149 -14.61 -6.79 4.08
C VAL A 149 -13.82 -5.95 3.08
N PRO A 150 -13.45 -4.71 3.44
CA PRO A 150 -12.57 -3.91 2.61
C PRO A 150 -11.14 -4.51 2.65
N ILE A 151 -10.51 -4.60 1.49
CA ILE A 151 -9.12 -4.97 1.32
C ILE A 151 -8.46 -4.04 0.29
N GLN A 152 -7.13 -4.01 0.32
CA GLN A 152 -6.33 -3.47 -0.75
C GLN A 152 -5.67 -4.61 -1.54
N PHE A 153 -5.78 -4.57 -2.86
CA PHE A 153 -4.98 -5.42 -3.74
C PHE A 153 -3.50 -5.05 -3.62
N GLN A 154 -2.64 -6.05 -3.43
CA GLN A 154 -1.19 -5.86 -3.27
C GLN A 154 -0.48 -6.12 -4.60
N TYR A 155 0.77 -5.66 -4.72
CA TYR A 155 1.62 -6.04 -5.83
C TYR A 155 1.82 -7.56 -5.88
N SER A 156 1.67 -8.13 -7.08
CA SER A 156 1.91 -9.54 -7.36
C SER A 156 2.88 -9.69 -8.53
N ASN A 157 3.92 -10.48 -8.32
CA ASN A 157 4.87 -10.85 -9.37
C ASN A 157 4.21 -11.62 -10.53
N ALA A 158 3.08 -12.30 -10.29
CA ALA A 158 2.43 -13.12 -11.30
C ALA A 158 1.80 -12.29 -12.42
N VAL A 159 1.24 -11.13 -12.06
CA VAL A 159 0.63 -10.18 -13.01
C VAL A 159 1.46 -8.91 -13.18
N ALA A 160 2.61 -8.81 -12.49
CA ALA A 160 3.47 -7.64 -12.43
C ALA A 160 2.70 -6.34 -12.08
N GLY A 161 1.75 -6.45 -11.14
CA GLY A 161 0.84 -5.36 -10.80
C GLY A 161 -0.13 -5.72 -9.67
N PRO A 162 -1.20 -4.93 -9.47
CA PRO A 162 -2.13 -5.14 -8.37
C PRO A 162 -2.96 -6.38 -8.62
N GLU A 163 -3.00 -7.29 -7.66
CA GLU A 163 -3.77 -8.52 -7.76
C GLU A 163 -4.69 -8.71 -6.56
N GLY A 164 -5.94 -9.08 -6.86
CA GLY A 164 -6.93 -9.42 -5.85
C GLY A 164 -6.89 -10.89 -5.44
N PRO A 165 -7.83 -11.32 -4.58
CA PRO A 165 -7.99 -12.73 -4.26
C PRO A 165 -8.30 -13.55 -5.50
N ILE A 166 -7.51 -14.59 -5.74
CA ILE A 166 -7.67 -15.55 -6.85
C ILE A 166 -8.28 -16.87 -6.35
N GLN A 167 -8.99 -17.58 -7.23
CA GLN A 167 -9.67 -18.83 -6.88
C GLN A 167 -8.70 -20.00 -6.65
N ALA A 168 -7.55 -20.00 -7.32
CA ALA A 168 -6.51 -21.02 -7.19
C ALA A 168 -5.12 -20.36 -7.29
N PRO A 169 -4.09 -20.88 -6.60
CA PRO A 169 -2.74 -20.34 -6.69
C PRO A 169 -2.19 -20.37 -8.13
N HIS A 170 -1.32 -19.41 -8.44
CA HIS A 170 -0.50 -19.44 -9.65
C HIS A 170 0.35 -20.72 -9.69
N VAL A 171 0.48 -21.32 -10.88
CA VAL A 171 1.25 -22.56 -11.13
C VAL A 171 2.61 -22.28 -11.74
#